data_AF-A0A7Y5J2K0-F1
#
_entry.id   AF-A0A7Y5J2K0-F1
#
_cell.length_a   1.000
_cell.length_b   1.000
_cell.length_c   1.000
_cell.angle_alpha   90.00
_cell.angle_beta   90.00
_cell.angle_gamma   90.00
#
_symmetry.space_group_name_H-M   'P 1'
#
loop_
_entity.id
_entity.type
_entity.pdbx_description
1 polymer ?
#
loop_
_entity_poly.entity_id
_entity_poly.type
_entity_poly.pdbx_seq_one_letter_code
_entity_poly.pdbx_strand_id
1 'polypeptide(L)'
;MKISLQSLVILMAMLASVISITAWISVPAFRDLNKNGKLDVYEDSKQPIDKRIEDLLAQMTLEEKAGTMFINGTFLSEDGSLAAPANSMMRMPTATQLLDEKKMTHLNIWQIPSVRTFAKWQNNIQKYAEEKTRLGIPVTIASDPRHYFSNNIFSMASDGFSQWPEQLGFAAIGDEQLMQQHADIARQEYRAVGIHEALHPMADLATEPRWARVSGTFGEDAKLSAKLTRAYIRGYQGKKLGPGSVACMTKHFSGGGPQKEGLDPHFEFHKGQIYPGNNFNYHLIPFEAAFAVNTAAIMPYYGVPTGQSGEDVGFSFNKEMITGLLRNKYKYDGVVCTDWGLITDVKMGPVTWPARAWGVEHLSEEARVLKVIEAGVDQFGGESCPEHVVSLVKQGKLSEQRIDESVRRLLRQKFQLGLFDNPYVDLSAAEKVLTNGAFKKAGEMAQRRSFTLLKNEAGTLPLMEGKYKIYVKNVDPKVAAQYGTVVEKPEDADFAIIRLNTPWYPVETQNPFAKGFHHGDLDFKGLEKDEILQLLTKVPTIVDIYLDRPAVIPEISKASKALLANYGASDGALLDVVFGKAKPEGKLPFELPASMEAVRNQKEDVPYDSKDPLYKFGFGLRY
;
A
#
# COMPACT_ATOMS: atom_id res chain seq x y z
N MET A 1 48.41 -61.45 -49.12
CA MET A 1 48.97 -60.80 -47.93
C MET A 1 48.31 -61.39 -46.68
N LYS A 2 49.05 -62.22 -45.93
CA LYS A 2 48.67 -62.67 -44.59
C LYS A 2 48.98 -61.53 -43.61
N ILE A 3 47.98 -61.01 -42.92
CA ILE A 3 48.14 -60.30 -41.64
C ILE A 3 47.13 -60.95 -40.67
N SER A 4 47.60 -61.14 -39.44
CA SER A 4 47.29 -62.25 -38.53
C SER A 4 46.06 -62.08 -37.65
N LEU A 5 45.53 -63.22 -37.18
CA LEU A 5 44.43 -63.37 -36.22
C LEU A 5 44.70 -62.71 -34.84
N GLN A 6 45.89 -62.16 -34.59
CA GLN A 6 46.24 -61.50 -33.32
C GLN A 6 45.82 -60.03 -33.24
N SER A 7 45.55 -59.36 -34.35
CA SER A 7 45.09 -57.95 -34.34
C SER A 7 43.59 -57.79 -34.13
N LEU A 8 42.80 -58.87 -34.23
CA LEU A 8 41.34 -58.83 -34.05
C LEU A 8 40.91 -59.02 -32.59
N VAL A 9 41.76 -59.62 -31.75
CA VAL A 9 41.43 -59.93 -30.34
C VAL A 9 41.61 -58.71 -29.41
N ILE A 10 42.47 -57.75 -29.77
CA ILE A 10 42.66 -56.52 -28.99
C ILE A 10 41.54 -55.50 -29.26
N LEU A 11 40.91 -55.52 -30.45
CA LEU A 11 39.80 -54.62 -30.77
C LEU A 11 38.46 -55.09 -30.18
N MET A 12 38.28 -56.39 -29.92
CA MET A 12 37.08 -56.91 -29.25
C MET A 12 37.10 -56.79 -27.72
N ALA A 13 38.26 -56.56 -27.10
CA ALA A 13 38.37 -56.39 -25.64
C ALA A 13 38.16 -54.93 -25.17
N MET A 14 38.20 -53.93 -26.07
CA MET A 14 37.87 -52.54 -25.73
C MET A 14 36.39 -52.16 -25.92
N LEU A 15 35.55 -53.09 -26.40
CA LEU A 15 34.10 -52.89 -26.56
C LEU A 15 33.25 -53.41 -25.38
N ALA A 16 33.88 -53.92 -24.32
CA ALA A 16 33.19 -54.55 -23.19
C ALA A 16 33.23 -53.74 -21.87
N SER A 17 33.67 -52.47 -21.88
CA SER A 17 33.81 -51.69 -20.63
C SER A 17 33.45 -50.21 -20.77
N VAL A 18 32.38 -49.89 -21.50
CA VAL A 18 31.64 -48.64 -21.29
C VAL A 18 30.14 -48.95 -21.42
N ILE A 19 29.59 -49.69 -20.45
CA ILE A 19 28.18 -49.53 -20.12
C ILE A 19 28.09 -48.15 -19.48
N SER A 20 27.88 -47.14 -20.31
CA SER A 20 27.41 -45.84 -19.83
C SER A 20 26.07 -46.11 -19.17
N ILE A 21 26.05 -46.05 -17.84
CA ILE A 21 24.84 -45.82 -17.06
C ILE A 21 24.36 -44.42 -17.46
N THR A 22 23.71 -44.33 -18.61
CA THR A 22 22.79 -43.24 -18.90
C THR A 22 21.55 -43.59 -18.11
N ALA A 23 21.54 -43.23 -16.84
CA ALA A 23 20.29 -43.08 -16.12
C ALA A 23 19.49 -42.06 -16.94
N TRP A 24 18.50 -42.56 -17.68
CA TRP A 24 17.44 -41.73 -18.23
C TRP A 24 16.74 -41.13 -17.02
N ILE A 25 17.19 -39.95 -16.58
CA ILE A 25 16.44 -39.13 -15.65
C ILE A 25 15.21 -38.72 -16.45
N SER A 26 14.13 -39.50 -16.32
CA SER A 26 12.83 -39.14 -16.83
C SER A 26 12.44 -37.84 -16.14
N VAL A 27 12.57 -36.71 -16.83
CA VAL A 27 12.01 -35.44 -16.35
C VAL A 27 10.51 -35.68 -16.20
N PRO A 28 9.94 -35.55 -14.99
CA PRO A 28 8.52 -35.79 -14.78
C PRO A 28 7.70 -34.87 -15.70
N ALA A 29 6.57 -35.37 -16.22
CA ALA A 29 5.65 -34.58 -17.05
C ALA A 29 4.84 -33.54 -16.22
N PHE A 30 5.21 -33.31 -14.96
CA PHE A 30 4.55 -32.44 -13.99
C PHE A 30 5.59 -31.68 -13.15
N ARG A 31 5.15 -30.61 -12.48
CA ARG A 31 6.00 -29.82 -11.57
C ARG A 31 6.09 -30.51 -10.22
N ASP A 32 7.17 -31.23 -9.99
CA ASP A 32 7.50 -31.93 -8.73
C ASP A 32 8.08 -30.92 -7.71
N LEU A 33 7.19 -30.21 -7.02
CA LEU A 33 7.52 -29.14 -6.09
C LEU A 33 8.16 -29.66 -4.79
N ASN A 34 7.90 -30.90 -4.38
CA ASN A 34 8.56 -31.50 -3.19
C ASN A 34 9.69 -32.49 -3.50
N LYS A 35 9.97 -32.73 -4.79
CA LYS A 35 11.11 -33.51 -5.31
C LYS A 35 11.01 -34.98 -4.90
N ASN A 36 9.80 -35.53 -4.82
CA ASN A 36 9.57 -36.91 -4.40
C ASN A 36 9.34 -37.88 -5.58
N GLY A 37 9.32 -37.36 -6.81
CA GLY A 37 9.12 -38.12 -8.05
C GLY A 37 7.67 -38.56 -8.30
N LYS A 38 6.69 -38.05 -7.55
CA LYS A 38 5.26 -38.37 -7.66
C LYS A 38 4.45 -37.09 -7.81
N LEU A 39 3.37 -37.16 -8.57
CA LEU A 39 2.41 -36.06 -8.65
C LEU A 39 1.54 -36.07 -7.41
N ASP A 40 1.87 -35.25 -6.42
CA ASP A 40 1.04 -35.10 -5.22
C ASP A 40 -0.22 -34.29 -5.51
N VAL A 41 -1.24 -34.44 -4.67
CA VAL A 41 -2.53 -33.78 -4.88
C VAL A 41 -2.35 -32.27 -4.92
N TYR A 42 -1.50 -31.69 -4.06
CA TYR A 42 -1.25 -30.25 -4.06
C TYR A 42 -0.52 -29.72 -5.31
N GLU A 43 0.18 -30.59 -6.05
CA GLU A 43 0.87 -30.26 -7.31
C GLU A 43 -0.04 -30.40 -8.52
N ASP A 44 -1.08 -31.23 -8.44
CA ASP A 44 -2.04 -31.44 -9.53
C ASP A 44 -3.06 -30.28 -9.63
N SER A 45 -2.81 -29.37 -10.58
CA SER A 45 -3.70 -28.25 -10.92
C SER A 45 -5.15 -28.66 -11.29
N LYS A 46 -5.42 -29.93 -11.59
CA LYS A 46 -6.78 -30.43 -11.87
C LYS A 46 -7.56 -30.75 -10.60
N GLN A 47 -6.92 -30.83 -9.44
CA GLN A 47 -7.58 -31.12 -8.18
C GLN A 47 -8.29 -29.88 -7.62
N PRO A 48 -9.42 -30.06 -6.90
CA PRO A 48 -10.06 -28.98 -6.16
C PRO A 48 -9.07 -28.33 -5.19
N ILE A 49 -9.07 -26.99 -5.12
CA ILE A 49 -8.17 -26.20 -4.25
C ILE A 49 -8.19 -26.71 -2.80
N ASP A 50 -9.36 -27.04 -2.25
CA ASP A 50 -9.45 -27.55 -0.87
C ASP A 50 -8.66 -28.85 -0.66
N LYS A 51 -8.69 -29.77 -1.62
CA LYS A 51 -7.91 -31.01 -1.54
C LYS A 51 -6.41 -30.72 -1.64
N ARG A 52 -6.01 -29.78 -2.50
CA ARG A 52 -4.62 -29.34 -2.62
C ARG A 52 -4.10 -28.73 -1.31
N ILE A 53 -4.93 -27.94 -0.64
CA ILE A 53 -4.57 -27.34 0.65
C ILE A 53 -4.40 -28.42 1.73
N GLU A 54 -5.37 -29.32 1.90
CA GLU A 54 -5.27 -30.36 2.94
C GLU A 54 -4.08 -31.29 2.72
N ASP A 55 -3.79 -31.66 1.46
CA ASP A 55 -2.63 -32.47 1.12
C ASP A 55 -1.31 -31.75 1.45
N LEU A 56 -1.17 -30.48 1.04
CA LEU A 56 0.02 -29.69 1.38
C LEU A 56 0.16 -29.52 2.90
N LEU A 57 -0.93 -29.17 3.58
CA LEU A 57 -0.94 -28.91 5.03
C LEU A 57 -0.53 -30.14 5.84
N ALA A 58 -0.96 -31.34 5.41
CA ALA A 58 -0.56 -32.60 6.03
C ALA A 58 0.93 -32.93 5.83
N GLN A 59 1.57 -32.36 4.80
CA GLN A 59 2.99 -32.54 4.50
C GLN A 59 3.88 -31.47 5.17
N MET A 60 3.32 -30.35 5.62
CA MET A 60 4.08 -29.24 6.23
C MET A 60 4.57 -29.56 7.64
N THR A 61 5.78 -29.11 7.98
CA THR A 61 6.24 -29.12 9.38
C THR A 61 5.63 -27.95 10.15
N LEU A 62 5.69 -28.02 11.48
CA LEU A 62 5.27 -26.91 12.34
C LEU A 62 6.03 -25.61 12.03
N GLU A 63 7.32 -25.68 11.74
CA GLU A 63 8.14 -24.53 11.37
C GLU A 63 7.71 -23.90 10.04
N GLU A 64 7.34 -24.71 9.03
CA GLU A 64 6.83 -24.19 7.74
C GLU A 64 5.43 -23.59 7.86
N LYS A 65 4.58 -24.19 8.71
CA LYS A 65 3.27 -23.64 9.06
C LYS A 65 3.43 -22.28 9.75
N ALA A 66 4.30 -22.20 10.75
CA ALA A 66 4.61 -20.96 11.45
C ALA A 66 5.18 -19.90 10.49
N GLY A 67 6.18 -20.23 9.66
CA GLY A 67 6.78 -19.28 8.72
C GLY A 67 5.79 -18.71 7.70
N THR A 68 4.79 -19.49 7.28
CA THR A 68 3.73 -19.04 6.37
C THR A 68 2.91 -17.88 6.97
N MET A 69 2.79 -17.81 8.30
CA MET A 69 2.03 -16.78 9.03
C MET A 69 2.76 -15.43 9.15
N PHE A 70 3.91 -15.23 8.52
CA PHE A 70 4.65 -13.97 8.61
C PHE A 70 4.85 -13.34 7.25
N ILE A 71 4.76 -12.02 7.20
CA ILE A 71 5.13 -11.19 6.05
C ILE A 71 6.05 -10.07 6.54
N ASN A 72 7.19 -9.87 5.87
CA ASN A 72 8.11 -8.78 6.18
C ASN A 72 8.77 -8.25 4.89
N GLY A 73 9.37 -7.08 4.98
CA GLY A 73 10.11 -6.49 3.88
C GLY A 73 11.43 -7.22 3.64
N THR A 74 11.80 -7.34 2.37
CA THR A 74 13.10 -7.88 1.95
C THR A 74 13.86 -6.89 1.09
N PHE A 75 15.18 -7.05 1.08
CA PHE A 75 16.04 -6.36 0.14
C PHE A 75 15.86 -6.89 -1.30
N LEU A 76 16.03 -6.00 -2.29
CA LEU A 76 16.04 -6.27 -3.72
C LEU A 76 17.35 -5.72 -4.31
N SER A 77 18.16 -6.56 -4.95
CA SER A 77 19.44 -6.15 -5.53
C SER A 77 19.29 -5.42 -6.87
N GLU A 78 20.22 -4.52 -7.16
CA GLU A 78 20.20 -3.71 -8.39
C GLU A 78 20.29 -4.54 -9.69
N ASP A 79 20.88 -5.74 -9.61
CA ASP A 79 21.06 -6.67 -10.74
C ASP A 79 20.00 -7.78 -10.82
N GLY A 80 19.08 -7.81 -9.85
CA GLY A 80 18.01 -8.80 -9.72
C GLY A 80 18.47 -10.18 -9.24
N SER A 81 19.70 -10.33 -8.76
CA SER A 81 20.15 -11.50 -8.00
C SER A 81 19.50 -11.59 -6.62
N LEU A 82 19.69 -12.72 -5.92
CA LEU A 82 19.23 -12.89 -4.52
C LEU A 82 20.34 -12.61 -3.50
N ALA A 83 21.47 -12.06 -3.94
CA ALA A 83 22.61 -11.80 -3.08
C ALA A 83 22.32 -10.66 -2.10
N ALA A 84 22.93 -10.74 -0.91
CA ALA A 84 22.94 -9.63 0.02
C ALA A 84 23.68 -8.42 -0.62
N PRO A 85 23.20 -7.19 -0.43
CA PRO A 85 23.92 -6.01 -0.86
C PRO A 85 25.20 -5.86 -0.08
N ALA A 86 26.26 -5.41 -0.75
CA ALA A 86 27.56 -5.20 -0.11
C ALA A 86 27.52 -4.15 1.02
N ASN A 87 26.60 -3.17 0.96
CA ASN A 87 26.54 -2.01 1.87
C ASN A 87 25.10 -1.60 2.23
N SER A 88 24.31 -2.46 2.89
CA SER A 88 23.00 -2.03 3.41
C SER A 88 23.11 -1.42 4.81
N MET A 89 22.83 -0.12 4.93
CA MET A 89 22.76 0.60 6.21
C MET A 89 21.56 0.16 7.07
N MET A 90 20.52 -0.43 6.47
CA MET A 90 19.43 -1.08 7.18
C MET A 90 19.69 -2.59 7.19
N ARG A 91 19.78 -3.22 8.36
CA ARG A 91 19.95 -4.69 8.50
C ARG A 91 18.67 -5.44 8.13
N MET A 92 18.09 -5.16 6.95
CA MET A 92 16.98 -5.92 6.43
C MET A 92 17.46 -7.32 6.03
N PRO A 93 16.71 -8.38 6.36
CA PRO A 93 17.05 -9.72 5.95
C PRO A 93 16.91 -9.87 4.42
N THR A 94 17.73 -10.75 3.83
CA THR A 94 17.55 -11.13 2.43
C THR A 94 16.36 -12.08 2.28
N ALA A 95 15.80 -12.16 1.08
CA ALA A 95 14.69 -13.06 0.80
C ALA A 95 15.07 -14.53 1.07
N THR A 96 16.29 -14.93 0.71
CA THR A 96 16.75 -16.31 0.96
C THR A 96 16.90 -16.60 2.44
N GLN A 97 17.37 -15.66 3.26
CA GLN A 97 17.41 -15.82 4.72
C GLN A 97 16.00 -16.02 5.30
N LEU A 98 15.04 -15.21 4.85
CA LEU A 98 13.64 -15.34 5.28
C LEU A 98 13.04 -16.70 4.88
N LEU A 99 13.34 -17.21 3.69
CA LEU A 99 12.87 -18.52 3.22
C LEU A 99 13.56 -19.68 3.96
N ASP A 100 14.88 -19.66 4.09
CA ASP A 100 15.65 -20.79 4.62
C ASP A 100 15.57 -20.89 6.14
N GLU A 101 15.75 -19.76 6.83
CA GLU A 101 15.87 -19.73 8.29
C GLU A 101 14.51 -19.55 8.97
N LYS A 102 13.62 -18.77 8.35
CA LYS A 102 12.31 -18.42 8.91
C LYS A 102 11.13 -19.11 8.21
N LYS A 103 11.37 -19.87 7.14
CA LYS A 103 10.31 -20.56 6.35
C LYS A 103 9.21 -19.62 5.84
N MET A 104 9.54 -18.34 5.67
CA MET A 104 8.58 -17.33 5.25
C MET A 104 8.31 -17.42 3.75
N THR A 105 7.02 -17.32 3.38
CA THR A 105 6.57 -17.39 1.99
C THR A 105 5.75 -16.17 1.56
N HIS A 106 5.78 -15.09 2.35
CA HIS A 106 5.18 -13.80 2.03
C HIS A 106 6.22 -12.71 2.25
N LEU A 107 6.47 -11.88 1.24
CA LEU A 107 7.48 -10.83 1.26
C LEU A 107 6.86 -9.51 0.78
N ASN A 108 7.19 -8.40 1.43
CA ASN A 108 6.86 -7.06 0.93
C ASN A 108 8.06 -6.44 0.22
N ILE A 109 7.80 -5.66 -0.82
CA ILE A 109 8.84 -4.93 -1.57
C ILE A 109 8.59 -3.44 -1.44
N TRP A 110 9.58 -2.71 -0.92
CA TRP A 110 9.53 -1.26 -0.80
C TRP A 110 10.18 -0.54 -1.99
N GLN A 111 11.29 -1.06 -2.48
CA GLN A 111 12.04 -0.44 -3.58
C GLN A 111 12.06 -1.33 -4.81
N ILE A 112 11.92 -0.70 -5.99
CA ILE A 112 12.02 -1.35 -7.30
C ILE A 112 13.06 -0.56 -8.11
N PRO A 113 14.28 -1.09 -8.33
CA PRO A 113 15.31 -0.37 -9.07
C PRO A 113 14.94 -0.15 -10.55
N SER A 114 14.31 -1.15 -11.16
CA SER A 114 13.71 -1.05 -12.49
C SER A 114 12.70 -2.18 -12.69
N VAL A 115 11.79 -2.00 -13.66
CA VAL A 115 10.81 -3.02 -14.06
C VAL A 115 11.50 -4.35 -14.40
N ARG A 116 12.55 -4.28 -15.23
CA ARG A 116 13.29 -5.47 -15.69
C ARG A 116 14.04 -6.15 -14.56
N THR A 117 14.73 -5.37 -13.72
CA THR A 117 15.47 -5.88 -12.55
C THR A 117 14.52 -6.60 -11.61
N PHE A 118 13.36 -6.00 -11.32
CA PHE A 118 12.40 -6.61 -10.40
C PHE A 118 11.73 -7.87 -10.98
N ALA A 119 11.33 -7.86 -12.26
CA ALA A 119 10.81 -9.07 -12.91
C ALA A 119 11.84 -10.22 -12.91
N LYS A 120 13.13 -9.90 -13.09
CA LYS A 120 14.22 -10.88 -12.96
C LYS A 120 14.36 -11.39 -11.53
N TRP A 121 14.37 -10.48 -10.55
CA TRP A 121 14.44 -10.83 -9.12
C TRP A 121 13.26 -11.72 -8.70
N GLN A 122 12.05 -11.38 -9.16
CA GLN A 122 10.83 -12.13 -8.92
C GLN A 122 10.95 -13.56 -9.44
N ASN A 123 11.40 -13.75 -10.69
CA ASN A 123 11.61 -15.08 -11.25
C ASN A 123 12.67 -15.85 -10.47
N ASN A 124 13.75 -15.19 -10.05
CA ASN A 124 14.82 -15.81 -9.27
C ASN A 124 14.33 -16.28 -7.90
N ILE A 125 13.54 -15.50 -7.17
CA ILE A 125 13.04 -15.91 -5.85
C ILE A 125 12.00 -17.03 -5.96
N GLN A 126 11.15 -17.03 -6.99
CA GLN A 126 10.22 -18.14 -7.23
C GLN A 126 10.96 -19.43 -7.58
N LYS A 127 11.98 -19.34 -8.45
CA LYS A 127 12.85 -20.47 -8.76
C LYS A 127 13.58 -20.98 -7.53
N TYR A 128 14.06 -20.08 -6.67
CA TYR A 128 14.69 -20.44 -5.42
C TYR A 128 13.73 -21.20 -4.50
N ALA A 129 12.51 -20.68 -4.31
CA ALA A 129 11.48 -21.36 -3.54
C ALA A 129 11.19 -22.76 -4.11
N GLU A 130 10.99 -22.87 -5.42
CA GLU A 130 10.73 -24.12 -6.13
C GLU A 130 11.88 -25.11 -6.04
N GLU A 131 13.15 -24.71 -6.12
CA GLU A 131 14.29 -25.65 -6.19
C GLU A 131 14.94 -25.93 -4.84
N LYS A 132 14.91 -24.98 -3.90
CA LYS A 132 15.72 -25.02 -2.67
C LYS A 132 14.93 -25.30 -1.41
N THR A 133 13.62 -25.01 -1.40
CA THR A 133 12.77 -25.33 -0.24
C THR A 133 12.17 -26.73 -0.37
N ARG A 134 11.79 -27.34 0.75
CA ARG A 134 11.33 -28.74 0.77
C ARG A 134 10.03 -28.99 0.00
N LEU A 135 9.04 -28.10 0.14
CA LEU A 135 7.70 -28.25 -0.45
C LEU A 135 7.44 -27.34 -1.64
N GLY A 136 8.44 -26.55 -2.07
CA GLY A 136 8.30 -25.67 -3.24
C GLY A 136 7.17 -24.64 -3.12
N ILE A 137 6.81 -24.23 -1.90
CA ILE A 137 5.72 -23.28 -1.67
C ILE A 137 6.10 -21.92 -2.28
N PRO A 138 5.33 -21.40 -3.25
CA PRO A 138 5.67 -20.18 -3.96
C PRO A 138 5.54 -18.96 -3.04
N VAL A 139 6.34 -17.93 -3.33
CA VAL A 139 6.37 -16.70 -2.54
C VAL A 139 5.26 -15.75 -3.00
N THR A 140 4.48 -15.21 -2.06
CA THR A 140 3.56 -14.09 -2.34
C THR A 140 4.36 -12.81 -2.22
N ILE A 141 4.38 -12.01 -3.29
CA ILE A 141 5.02 -10.70 -3.28
C ILE A 141 3.95 -9.62 -3.10
N ALA A 142 4.08 -8.85 -2.04
CA ALA A 142 3.21 -7.74 -1.69
C ALA A 142 3.84 -6.38 -1.98
N SER A 143 3.00 -5.36 -2.09
CA SER A 143 3.43 -3.96 -2.19
C SER A 143 2.41 -3.01 -1.56
N ASP A 144 2.91 -1.94 -0.94
CA ASP A 144 2.16 -0.70 -0.71
C ASP A 144 1.89 0.04 -2.06
N PRO A 145 0.99 1.03 -2.11
CA PRO A 145 0.61 1.70 -3.37
C PRO A 145 1.80 2.31 -4.14
N ARG A 146 1.85 2.09 -5.46
CA ARG A 146 2.90 2.62 -6.38
C ARG A 146 2.39 3.55 -7.48
N HIS A 147 1.08 3.71 -7.57
CA HIS A 147 0.42 4.33 -8.73
C HIS A 147 -0.06 5.76 -8.47
N TYR A 148 0.37 6.40 -7.38
CA TYR A 148 -0.04 7.75 -7.05
C TYR A 148 1.10 8.72 -7.30
N PHE A 149 0.80 9.80 -8.03
CA PHE A 149 1.66 10.98 -8.10
C PHE A 149 1.58 11.68 -6.74
N SER A 150 2.49 11.35 -5.83
CA SER A 150 2.40 11.75 -4.43
C SER A 150 3.66 12.47 -3.96
N ASN A 151 3.47 13.45 -3.08
CA ASN A 151 4.53 14.09 -2.31
C ASN A 151 4.56 13.59 -0.85
N ASN A 152 3.79 12.55 -0.53
CA ASN A 152 3.67 12.00 0.82
C ASN A 152 4.83 11.04 1.14
N ILE A 153 5.25 11.03 2.41
CA ILE A 153 6.33 10.20 2.93
C ILE A 153 6.06 8.68 2.89
N PHE A 154 4.81 8.27 2.72
CA PHE A 154 4.42 6.86 2.58
C PHE A 154 4.45 6.36 1.13
N SER A 155 4.73 7.24 0.16
CA SER A 155 4.74 6.89 -1.25
C SER A 155 5.92 5.96 -1.59
N MET A 156 5.67 4.94 -2.40
CA MET A 156 6.70 4.04 -2.92
C MET A 156 7.21 4.53 -4.28
N ALA A 157 8.48 4.26 -4.58
CA ALA A 157 9.09 4.63 -5.86
C ALA A 157 8.28 4.09 -7.06
N SER A 158 8.08 4.96 -8.05
CA SER A 158 7.06 4.86 -9.09
C SER A 158 7.60 4.59 -10.50
N ASP A 159 8.91 4.35 -10.64
CA ASP A 159 9.54 4.29 -11.96
C ASP A 159 8.95 3.18 -12.83
N GLY A 160 8.29 3.59 -13.91
CA GLY A 160 7.61 2.72 -14.87
C GLY A 160 6.13 2.43 -14.57
N PHE A 161 5.58 2.81 -13.42
CA PHE A 161 4.14 2.62 -13.14
C PHE A 161 3.32 3.84 -13.56
N SER A 162 2.09 3.61 -14.03
CA SER A 162 1.17 4.71 -14.34
C SER A 162 0.86 5.55 -13.09
N GLN A 163 0.87 6.89 -13.25
CA GLN A 163 0.74 7.83 -12.13
C GLN A 163 -0.63 8.52 -12.14
N TRP A 164 -1.39 8.30 -11.09
CA TRP A 164 -2.77 8.75 -10.88
C TRP A 164 -2.83 9.75 -9.71
N PRO A 165 -3.93 10.47 -9.50
CA PRO A 165 -4.09 11.18 -8.23
C PRO A 165 -4.16 10.20 -7.05
N GLU A 166 -3.92 10.70 -5.85
CA GLU A 166 -4.12 9.93 -4.62
C GLU A 166 -5.60 9.59 -4.39
N GLN A 167 -5.90 8.78 -3.35
CA GLN A 167 -7.28 8.38 -3.04
C GLN A 167 -8.21 9.58 -2.81
N LEU A 168 -7.72 10.66 -2.20
CA LEU A 168 -8.46 11.92 -2.09
C LEU A 168 -8.83 12.54 -3.44
N GLY A 169 -7.99 12.41 -4.47
CA GLY A 169 -8.33 12.91 -5.80
C GLY A 169 -9.37 12.05 -6.52
N PHE A 170 -9.37 10.74 -6.30
CA PHE A 170 -10.48 9.89 -6.73
C PHE A 170 -11.78 10.22 -5.98
N ALA A 171 -11.70 10.51 -4.67
CA ALA A 171 -12.82 10.99 -3.90
C ALA A 171 -13.35 12.33 -4.43
N ALA A 172 -12.45 13.24 -4.81
CA ALA A 172 -12.84 14.53 -5.35
C ALA A 172 -13.58 14.41 -6.69
N ILE A 173 -13.22 13.43 -7.53
CA ILE A 173 -13.94 13.13 -8.77
C ILE A 173 -15.25 12.40 -8.46
N GLY A 174 -15.22 11.47 -7.51
CA GLY A 174 -16.39 10.69 -7.07
C GLY A 174 -16.92 9.68 -8.11
N ASP A 175 -16.11 9.34 -9.11
CA ASP A 175 -16.46 8.47 -10.24
C ASP A 175 -16.06 7.01 -9.99
N GLU A 176 -17.06 6.15 -9.78
CA GLU A 176 -16.87 4.72 -9.49
C GLU A 176 -16.23 3.97 -10.68
N GLN A 177 -16.56 4.35 -11.92
CA GLN A 177 -16.04 3.68 -13.10
C GLN A 177 -14.57 4.03 -13.31
N LEU A 178 -14.21 5.31 -13.13
CA LEU A 178 -12.82 5.74 -13.17
C LEU A 178 -11.97 5.04 -12.09
N MET A 179 -12.51 4.91 -10.88
CA MET A 179 -11.85 4.18 -9.78
C MET A 179 -11.62 2.71 -10.17
N GLN A 180 -12.63 2.03 -10.71
CA GLN A 180 -12.47 0.64 -11.17
C GLN A 180 -11.46 0.54 -12.32
N GLN A 181 -11.44 1.51 -13.25
CA GLN A 181 -10.48 1.56 -14.35
C GLN A 181 -9.04 1.71 -13.84
N HIS A 182 -8.81 2.63 -12.89
CA HIS A 182 -7.51 2.79 -12.25
C HIS A 182 -7.05 1.48 -11.62
N ALA A 183 -7.91 0.86 -10.80
CA ALA A 183 -7.58 -0.38 -10.11
C ALA A 183 -7.30 -1.54 -11.08
N ASP A 184 -8.02 -1.65 -12.20
CA ASP A 184 -7.74 -2.67 -13.21
C ASP A 184 -6.43 -2.43 -13.96
N ILE A 185 -6.09 -1.18 -14.29
CA ILE A 185 -4.78 -0.85 -14.90
C ILE A 185 -3.66 -1.19 -13.93
N ALA A 186 -3.79 -0.76 -12.68
CA ALA A 186 -2.80 -1.02 -11.65
C ALA A 186 -2.64 -2.52 -11.34
N ARG A 187 -3.73 -3.30 -11.41
CA ARG A 187 -3.68 -4.77 -11.36
C ARG A 187 -2.85 -5.34 -12.50
N GLN A 188 -3.04 -4.86 -13.72
CA GLN A 188 -2.29 -5.32 -14.89
C GLN A 188 -0.79 -5.03 -14.73
N GLU A 189 -0.43 -3.82 -14.28
CA GLU A 189 0.97 -3.44 -14.03
C GLU A 189 1.59 -4.29 -12.92
N TYR A 190 0.90 -4.50 -11.79
CA TYR A 190 1.37 -5.38 -10.70
C TYR A 190 1.56 -6.84 -11.15
N ARG A 191 0.59 -7.41 -11.86
CA ARG A 191 0.71 -8.81 -12.33
C ARG A 191 1.84 -8.99 -13.33
N ALA A 192 2.13 -7.98 -14.14
CA ALA A 192 3.20 -8.02 -15.13
C ALA A 192 4.59 -8.17 -14.49
N VAL A 193 4.78 -7.63 -13.27
CA VAL A 193 6.04 -7.76 -12.51
C VAL A 193 5.98 -8.78 -11.37
N GLY A 194 4.86 -9.46 -11.20
CA GLY A 194 4.71 -10.54 -10.23
C GLY A 194 4.44 -10.08 -8.80
N ILE A 195 3.79 -8.92 -8.64
CA ILE A 195 3.12 -8.54 -7.40
C ILE A 195 1.72 -9.17 -7.41
N HIS A 196 1.37 -9.85 -6.32
CA HIS A 196 0.11 -10.60 -6.20
C HIS A 196 -0.74 -10.14 -5.02
N GLU A 197 -0.18 -9.35 -4.13
CA GLU A 197 -0.89 -8.79 -2.98
C GLU A 197 -0.67 -7.27 -2.90
N ALA A 198 -1.77 -6.54 -2.82
CA ALA A 198 -1.82 -5.10 -2.63
C ALA A 198 -2.13 -4.84 -1.16
N LEU A 199 -1.21 -4.20 -0.43
CA LEU A 199 -1.42 -3.79 0.97
C LEU A 199 -2.32 -2.55 1.06
N HIS A 200 -3.43 -2.53 0.31
CA HIS A 200 -4.34 -1.40 0.10
C HIS A 200 -5.64 -1.90 -0.59
N PRO A 201 -6.75 -1.12 -0.61
CA PRO A 201 -6.88 0.30 -0.28
C PRO A 201 -6.95 0.58 1.23
N MET A 202 -6.65 1.83 1.58
CA MET A 202 -7.12 2.40 2.84
C MET A 202 -8.61 2.76 2.71
N ALA A 203 -9.43 2.20 3.59
CA ALA A 203 -10.88 2.41 3.72
C ALA A 203 -11.22 3.23 4.98
N ASP A 204 -10.21 3.84 5.60
CA ASP A 204 -10.34 4.78 6.71
C ASP A 204 -11.06 6.06 6.28
N LEU A 205 -11.56 6.83 7.25
CA LEU A 205 -12.27 8.10 7.03
C LEU A 205 -11.49 9.28 7.57
N ALA A 206 -11.54 10.41 6.86
CA ALA A 206 -10.84 11.64 7.23
C ALA A 206 -11.64 12.51 8.23
N THR A 207 -12.07 11.94 9.36
CA THR A 207 -12.89 12.66 10.37
C THR A 207 -12.07 13.50 11.35
N GLU A 208 -10.77 13.23 11.49
CA GLU A 208 -9.85 14.07 12.27
C GLU A 208 -8.87 14.77 11.32
N PRO A 209 -9.00 16.10 11.09
CA PRO A 209 -8.20 16.84 10.12
C PRO A 209 -6.69 16.80 10.36
N ARG A 210 -6.26 16.67 11.62
CA ARG A 210 -4.83 16.67 11.99
C ARG A 210 -4.16 15.33 11.73
N TRP A 211 -4.93 14.27 11.49
CA TRP A 211 -4.41 12.93 11.29
C TRP A 211 -3.52 12.84 10.04
N ALA A 212 -2.28 12.42 10.23
CA ALA A 212 -1.22 12.45 9.22
C ALA A 212 -1.47 11.60 7.96
N ARG A 213 -2.48 10.71 7.97
CA ARG A 213 -2.74 9.75 6.89
C ARG A 213 -4.04 9.99 6.11
N VAL A 214 -4.64 11.17 6.26
CA VAL A 214 -5.87 11.58 5.53
C VAL A 214 -5.73 11.42 4.01
N SER A 215 -4.55 11.65 3.43
CA SER A 215 -4.27 11.46 2.00
C SER A 215 -4.48 10.04 1.48
N GLY A 216 -4.37 9.04 2.35
CA GLY A 216 -4.69 7.65 2.04
C GLY A 216 -6.19 7.35 2.04
N THR A 217 -7.05 8.26 2.46
CA THR A 217 -8.50 8.00 2.56
C THR A 217 -9.26 8.40 1.29
N PHE A 218 -10.54 8.05 1.23
CA PHE A 218 -11.48 8.62 0.26
C PHE A 218 -12.28 9.80 0.85
N GLY A 219 -11.73 10.50 1.84
CA GLY A 219 -12.37 11.64 2.49
C GLY A 219 -13.17 11.28 3.74
N GLU A 220 -14.03 12.20 4.19
CA GLU A 220 -14.81 12.06 5.43
C GLU A 220 -16.19 11.40 5.22
N ASP A 221 -16.68 11.31 3.96
CA ASP A 221 -17.97 10.70 3.65
C ASP A 221 -17.88 9.17 3.57
N ALA A 222 -18.54 8.48 4.49
CA ALA A 222 -18.51 7.02 4.53
C ALA A 222 -19.21 6.39 3.31
N LYS A 223 -20.20 7.05 2.71
CA LYS A 223 -20.91 6.51 1.54
C LYS A 223 -20.06 6.60 0.28
N LEU A 224 -19.41 7.74 0.05
CA LEU A 224 -18.43 7.92 -1.01
C LEU A 224 -17.27 6.95 -0.84
N SER A 225 -16.70 6.85 0.37
CA SER A 225 -15.63 5.91 0.68
C SER A 225 -16.05 4.47 0.42
N ALA A 226 -17.24 4.05 0.86
CA ALA A 226 -17.78 2.72 0.57
C ALA A 226 -17.96 2.45 -0.94
N LYS A 227 -18.43 3.45 -1.71
CA LYS A 227 -18.57 3.33 -3.16
C LYS A 227 -17.22 3.12 -3.84
N LEU A 228 -16.21 3.92 -3.48
CA LEU A 228 -14.89 3.88 -4.11
C LEU A 228 -14.06 2.68 -3.67
N THR A 229 -14.09 2.31 -2.38
CA THR A 229 -13.45 1.09 -1.86
C THR A 229 -13.95 -0.16 -2.60
N ARG A 230 -15.26 -0.23 -2.87
CA ARG A 230 -15.86 -1.34 -3.62
C ARG A 230 -15.32 -1.44 -5.05
N ALA A 231 -15.25 -0.31 -5.75
CA ALA A 231 -14.72 -0.23 -7.12
C ALA A 231 -13.23 -0.56 -7.16
N TYR A 232 -12.47 -0.07 -6.20
CA TYR A 232 -11.05 -0.35 -6.02
C TYR A 232 -10.79 -1.86 -5.93
N ILE A 233 -11.46 -2.53 -4.98
CA ILE A 233 -11.27 -3.97 -4.75
C ILE A 233 -11.71 -4.77 -5.98
N ARG A 234 -12.82 -4.39 -6.63
CA ARG A 234 -13.28 -5.07 -7.86
C ARG A 234 -12.29 -4.94 -9.02
N GLY A 235 -11.61 -3.80 -9.17
CA GLY A 235 -10.61 -3.61 -10.22
C GLY A 235 -9.36 -4.48 -10.01
N TYR A 236 -8.90 -4.63 -8.76
CA TYR A 236 -7.75 -5.47 -8.43
C TYR A 236 -8.06 -6.97 -8.37
N GLN A 237 -9.18 -7.35 -7.75
CA GLN A 237 -9.50 -8.75 -7.49
C GLN A 237 -10.38 -9.39 -8.58
N GLY A 238 -11.15 -8.58 -9.32
CA GLY A 238 -12.29 -9.09 -10.09
C GLY A 238 -13.47 -9.48 -9.19
N LYS A 239 -14.43 -10.24 -9.75
CA LYS A 239 -15.58 -10.73 -8.97
C LYS A 239 -15.21 -11.79 -7.92
N LYS A 240 -14.14 -12.53 -8.19
CA LYS A 240 -13.53 -13.57 -7.34
C LYS A 240 -12.04 -13.60 -7.66
N LEU A 241 -11.21 -13.92 -6.67
CA LEU A 241 -9.78 -14.14 -6.90
C LEU A 241 -9.56 -15.24 -7.94
N GLY A 242 -8.62 -14.99 -8.84
CA GLY A 242 -8.14 -15.91 -9.85
C GLY A 242 -6.70 -15.57 -10.27
N PRO A 243 -6.12 -16.30 -11.25
CA PRO A 243 -4.73 -16.11 -11.65
C PRO A 243 -4.37 -14.71 -12.20
N GLY A 244 -5.37 -13.98 -12.69
CA GLY A 244 -5.22 -12.60 -13.16
C GLY A 244 -5.40 -11.55 -12.05
N SER A 245 -5.81 -11.94 -10.86
CA SER A 245 -6.14 -11.03 -9.76
C SER A 245 -4.90 -10.64 -8.97
N VAL A 246 -4.99 -9.50 -8.29
CA VAL A 246 -4.13 -9.14 -7.15
C VAL A 246 -5.04 -9.09 -5.93
N ALA A 247 -4.67 -9.78 -4.86
CA ALA A 247 -5.40 -9.78 -3.60
C ALA A 247 -5.31 -8.41 -2.93
N CYS A 248 -6.43 -7.82 -2.51
CA CYS A 248 -6.43 -6.58 -1.72
C CYS A 248 -6.44 -6.90 -0.23
N MET A 249 -5.57 -6.21 0.50
CA MET A 249 -5.62 -6.11 1.95
C MET A 249 -6.23 -4.77 2.34
N THR A 250 -7.53 -4.77 2.60
CA THR A 250 -8.25 -3.55 2.98
C THR A 250 -7.87 -3.14 4.40
N LYS A 251 -7.52 -1.86 4.60
CA LYS A 251 -6.95 -1.35 5.85
C LYS A 251 -7.48 0.03 6.23
N HIS A 252 -7.39 0.50 7.48
CA HIS A 252 -6.97 -0.27 8.65
C HIS A 252 -8.20 -0.56 9.51
N PHE A 253 -8.60 -1.82 9.62
CA PHE A 253 -9.84 -2.19 10.27
C PHE A 253 -9.83 -1.85 11.77
N SER A 254 -10.82 -1.15 12.33
CA SER A 254 -12.08 -0.75 11.71
C SER A 254 -12.24 0.78 11.54
N GLY A 255 -11.22 1.42 10.96
CA GLY A 255 -11.20 2.84 10.59
C GLY A 255 -10.21 3.63 11.43
N GLY A 256 -9.25 4.28 10.79
CA GLY A 256 -8.19 5.07 11.43
C GLY A 256 -8.50 6.54 11.69
N GLY A 257 -9.62 7.07 11.21
CA GLY A 257 -9.98 8.48 11.38
C GLY A 257 -9.98 8.99 12.82
N PRO A 258 -10.56 8.28 13.80
CA PRO A 258 -10.76 8.80 15.16
C PRO A 258 -9.53 8.85 16.06
N GLN A 259 -8.39 9.32 15.53
CA GLN A 259 -7.17 9.51 16.31
C GLN A 259 -7.35 10.67 17.29
N LYS A 260 -7.25 10.38 18.58
CA LYS A 260 -7.25 11.43 19.59
C LYS A 260 -6.12 12.43 19.30
N GLU A 261 -6.48 13.71 19.22
CA GLU A 261 -5.59 14.82 18.89
C GLU A 261 -4.94 14.74 17.48
N GLY A 262 -5.39 13.82 16.61
CA GLY A 262 -4.84 13.58 15.28
C GLY A 262 -3.45 12.95 15.26
N LEU A 263 -3.00 12.42 16.38
CA LEU A 263 -1.69 11.82 16.54
C LEU A 263 -1.70 10.33 16.11
N ASP A 264 -0.80 9.96 15.20
CA ASP A 264 -0.81 8.62 14.61
C ASP A 264 -0.21 7.51 15.53
N PRO A 265 -0.92 6.39 15.74
CA PRO A 265 -0.54 5.30 16.65
C PRO A 265 0.60 4.42 16.12
N HIS A 266 1.27 4.79 15.02
CA HIS A 266 2.60 4.27 14.72
C HIS A 266 3.62 4.58 15.82
N PHE A 267 3.36 5.56 16.69
CA PHE A 267 4.31 6.03 17.68
C PHE A 267 3.71 6.09 19.09
N GLU A 268 4.59 6.11 20.09
CA GLU A 268 4.21 6.02 21.51
C GLU A 268 3.59 7.29 22.09
N PHE A 269 3.60 8.42 21.36
CA PHE A 269 3.06 9.69 21.85
C PHE A 269 1.55 9.61 22.12
N HIS A 270 0.80 8.80 21.35
CA HIS A 270 -0.63 8.61 21.51
C HIS A 270 -1.07 7.29 20.89
N LYS A 271 -1.86 6.51 21.64
CA LYS A 271 -2.32 5.18 21.22
C LYS A 271 -3.83 5.04 21.08
N GLY A 272 -4.60 6.03 21.54
CA GLY A 272 -6.05 5.95 21.63
C GLY A 272 -6.76 6.40 20.36
N GLN A 273 -7.71 5.58 19.92
CA GLN A 273 -8.80 5.96 19.04
C GLN A 273 -10.07 6.18 19.86
N ILE A 274 -10.63 7.38 19.78
CA ILE A 274 -11.73 7.83 20.65
C ILE A 274 -12.98 8.16 19.83
N TYR A 275 -14.15 8.06 20.46
CA TYR A 275 -15.45 8.20 19.79
C TYR A 275 -16.38 9.17 20.51
N PRO A 276 -16.01 10.47 20.66
CA PRO A 276 -16.80 11.46 21.38
C PRO A 276 -18.15 11.79 20.71
N GLY A 277 -18.33 11.42 19.45
CA GLY A 277 -19.58 11.46 18.70
C GLY A 277 -20.45 10.21 18.86
N ASN A 278 -19.96 9.17 19.54
CA ASN A 278 -20.59 7.84 19.57
C ASN A 278 -20.84 7.28 18.15
N ASN A 279 -19.87 7.49 17.25
CA ASN A 279 -20.03 7.28 15.81
C ASN A 279 -19.21 6.10 15.26
N PHE A 280 -18.84 5.13 16.10
CA PHE A 280 -18.04 3.95 15.71
C PHE A 280 -18.58 3.23 14.45
N ASN A 281 -19.90 3.01 14.37
CA ASN A 281 -20.51 2.31 13.24
C ASN A 281 -20.34 3.04 11.90
N TYR A 282 -20.17 4.37 11.91
CA TYR A 282 -19.94 5.13 10.67
C TYR A 282 -18.61 4.75 10.01
N HIS A 283 -17.59 4.46 10.82
CA HIS A 283 -16.26 4.01 10.39
C HIS A 283 -16.27 2.57 9.85
N LEU A 284 -17.31 1.78 10.12
CA LEU A 284 -17.47 0.42 9.59
C LEU A 284 -18.00 0.40 8.15
N ILE A 285 -18.71 1.44 7.71
CA ILE A 285 -19.43 1.46 6.42
C ILE A 285 -18.50 1.17 5.22
N PRO A 286 -17.27 1.73 5.11
CA PRO A 286 -16.36 1.38 4.02
C PRO A 286 -15.88 -0.08 4.06
N PHE A 287 -15.69 -0.65 5.25
CA PHE A 287 -15.31 -2.06 5.41
C PHE A 287 -16.47 -3.00 5.08
N GLU A 288 -17.70 -2.65 5.44
CA GLU A 288 -18.90 -3.37 5.01
C GLU A 288 -19.00 -3.44 3.48
N ALA A 289 -18.62 -2.36 2.79
CA ALA A 289 -18.53 -2.36 1.35
C ALA A 289 -17.41 -3.26 0.81
N ALA A 290 -16.27 -3.35 1.49
CA ALA A 290 -15.17 -4.26 1.17
C ALA A 290 -15.56 -5.74 1.36
N PHE A 291 -16.26 -6.07 2.45
CA PHE A 291 -16.78 -7.43 2.69
C PHE A 291 -17.78 -7.85 1.62
N ALA A 292 -18.68 -6.94 1.21
CA ALA A 292 -19.67 -7.20 0.16
C ALA A 292 -19.04 -7.54 -1.21
N VAL A 293 -17.75 -7.26 -1.42
CA VAL A 293 -17.01 -7.66 -2.62
C VAL A 293 -15.87 -8.63 -2.33
N ASN A 294 -15.89 -9.29 -1.18
CA ASN A 294 -14.96 -10.34 -0.78
C ASN A 294 -13.50 -9.88 -0.86
N THR A 295 -13.17 -8.75 -0.22
CA THR A 295 -11.75 -8.37 0.00
C THR A 295 -10.95 -9.57 0.51
N ALA A 296 -9.76 -9.79 -0.05
CA ALA A 296 -8.99 -11.01 0.18
C ALA A 296 -8.36 -11.06 1.57
N ALA A 297 -7.90 -9.89 2.03
CA ALA A 297 -7.29 -9.70 3.33
C ALA A 297 -7.83 -8.43 4.02
N ILE A 298 -7.71 -8.40 5.35
CA ILE A 298 -8.00 -7.26 6.22
C ILE A 298 -6.79 -7.03 7.12
N MET A 299 -6.37 -5.77 7.23
CA MET A 299 -5.37 -5.36 8.20
C MET A 299 -6.00 -4.51 9.29
N PRO A 300 -6.08 -4.96 10.56
CA PRO A 300 -6.54 -4.14 11.67
C PRO A 300 -5.54 -3.03 12.01
N TYR A 301 -6.03 -1.90 12.52
CA TYR A 301 -5.16 -0.76 12.84
C TYR A 301 -4.37 -0.94 14.16
N TYR A 302 -3.42 -0.05 14.41
CA TYR A 302 -2.62 -0.05 15.65
C TYR A 302 -3.41 0.40 16.87
N GLY A 303 -4.26 1.42 16.70
CA GLY A 303 -4.84 2.16 17.81
C GLY A 303 -5.71 1.33 18.74
N VAL A 304 -5.90 1.84 19.97
CA VAL A 304 -6.77 1.28 21.00
C VAL A 304 -8.18 1.85 20.80
N PRO A 305 -9.19 1.05 20.41
CA PRO A 305 -10.57 1.50 20.23
C PRO A 305 -11.24 1.74 21.58
N THR A 306 -10.96 2.90 22.18
CA THR A 306 -11.25 3.20 23.57
C THR A 306 -12.74 3.12 23.84
N GLY A 307 -13.13 2.27 24.81
CA GLY A 307 -14.52 2.09 25.22
C GLY A 307 -15.42 1.39 24.18
N GLN A 308 -14.86 0.82 23.11
CA GLN A 308 -15.63 0.06 22.11
C GLN A 308 -15.64 -1.45 22.36
N SER A 309 -14.95 -1.93 23.39
CA SER A 309 -14.88 -3.34 23.77
C SER A 309 -14.65 -3.51 25.27
N GLY A 310 -14.70 -4.74 25.78
CA GLY A 310 -14.37 -5.05 27.17
C GLY A 310 -12.90 -4.88 27.59
N GLU A 311 -11.97 -4.69 26.64
CA GLU A 311 -10.53 -4.57 26.91
C GLU A 311 -9.90 -3.48 26.01
N ASP A 312 -9.32 -2.44 26.62
CA ASP A 312 -8.66 -1.33 25.91
C ASP A 312 -7.23 -1.72 25.45
N VAL A 313 -7.16 -2.58 24.44
CA VAL A 313 -5.92 -3.00 23.73
C VAL A 313 -6.04 -2.74 22.23
N GLY A 314 -4.90 -2.61 21.54
CA GLY A 314 -4.87 -2.35 20.09
C GLY A 314 -5.67 -3.38 19.29
N PHE A 315 -6.22 -3.00 18.12
CA PHE A 315 -7.21 -3.82 17.40
C PHE A 315 -6.77 -5.27 17.15
N SER A 316 -5.52 -5.51 16.76
CA SER A 316 -5.02 -6.87 16.48
C SER A 316 -4.89 -7.75 17.74
N PHE A 317 -4.81 -7.14 18.93
CA PHE A 317 -4.83 -7.84 20.22
C PHE A 317 -6.25 -8.03 20.77
N ASN A 318 -7.25 -7.37 20.17
CA ASN A 318 -8.59 -7.27 20.70
C ASN A 318 -9.51 -8.36 20.14
N LYS A 319 -9.84 -9.37 20.96
CA LYS A 319 -10.66 -10.52 20.55
C LYS A 319 -12.10 -10.15 20.20
N GLU A 320 -12.68 -9.13 20.83
CA GLU A 320 -14.03 -8.67 20.50
C GLU A 320 -14.07 -7.99 19.12
N MET A 321 -13.01 -7.26 18.74
CA MET A 321 -12.90 -6.66 17.41
C MET A 321 -12.60 -7.69 16.32
N ILE A 322 -11.64 -8.60 16.55
CA ILE A 322 -11.25 -9.57 15.53
C ILE A 322 -12.23 -10.75 15.48
N THR A 323 -12.40 -11.49 16.57
CA THR A 323 -13.31 -12.64 16.57
C THR A 323 -14.78 -12.20 16.65
N GLY A 324 -15.13 -11.28 17.56
CA GLY A 324 -16.52 -10.86 17.77
C GLY A 324 -17.11 -10.11 16.56
N LEU A 325 -16.47 -9.01 16.15
CA LEU A 325 -16.97 -8.15 15.08
C LEU A 325 -16.64 -8.74 13.70
N LEU A 326 -15.36 -8.99 13.39
CA LEU A 326 -14.96 -9.40 12.05
C LEU A 326 -15.36 -10.85 11.71
N ARG A 327 -15.00 -11.83 12.54
CA ARG A 327 -15.33 -13.26 12.27
C ARG A 327 -16.79 -13.59 12.55
N ASN A 328 -17.33 -13.19 13.69
CA ASN A 328 -18.66 -13.64 14.13
C ASN A 328 -19.80 -12.80 13.58
N LYS A 329 -19.73 -11.45 13.65
CA LYS A 329 -20.79 -10.57 13.11
C LYS A 329 -20.72 -10.49 11.58
N TYR A 330 -19.55 -10.18 11.00
CA TYR A 330 -19.43 -10.01 9.55
C TYR A 330 -19.18 -11.31 8.77
N LYS A 331 -18.95 -12.44 9.44
CA LYS A 331 -18.67 -13.74 8.80
C LYS A 331 -17.49 -13.68 7.82
N TYR A 332 -16.52 -12.82 8.10
CA TYR A 332 -15.36 -12.66 7.24
C TYR A 332 -14.42 -13.86 7.35
N ASP A 333 -14.20 -14.55 6.22
CA ASP A 333 -13.37 -15.76 6.13
C ASP A 333 -12.04 -15.56 5.38
N GLY A 334 -11.74 -14.34 4.94
CA GLY A 334 -10.45 -14.01 4.33
C GLY A 334 -9.31 -13.91 5.34
N VAL A 335 -8.11 -13.54 4.89
CA VAL A 335 -6.93 -13.41 5.75
C VAL A 335 -7.09 -12.18 6.65
N VAL A 336 -6.69 -12.30 7.92
CA VAL A 336 -6.47 -11.16 8.82
C VAL A 336 -4.98 -11.07 9.12
N CYS A 337 -4.35 -9.97 8.72
CA CYS A 337 -2.93 -9.70 8.94
C CYS A 337 -2.78 -8.53 9.90
N THR A 338 -1.91 -8.59 10.91
CA THR A 338 -1.61 -7.39 11.71
C THR A 338 -1.02 -6.29 10.81
N ASP A 339 -1.10 -5.05 11.26
CA ASP A 339 -0.22 -4.00 10.75
C ASP A 339 1.26 -4.28 11.15
N TRP A 340 2.18 -3.40 10.76
CA TRP A 340 3.61 -3.64 10.85
C TRP A 340 4.18 -3.51 12.28
N GLY A 341 4.85 -4.55 12.75
CA GLY A 341 5.73 -4.51 13.95
C GLY A 341 4.98 -4.34 15.28
N LEU A 342 3.97 -5.18 15.50
CA LEU A 342 3.23 -5.24 16.77
C LEU A 342 3.97 -6.05 17.85
N ILE A 343 4.92 -6.89 17.46
CA ILE A 343 5.57 -7.86 18.35
C ILE A 343 6.95 -7.35 18.77
N THR A 344 7.79 -6.94 17.81
CA THR A 344 9.21 -6.65 18.02
C THR A 344 9.56 -5.16 17.90
N ASP A 345 10.57 -4.74 18.66
CA ASP A 345 11.16 -3.40 18.55
C ASP A 345 12.03 -3.29 17.29
N VAL A 346 12.00 -2.12 16.64
CA VAL A 346 12.90 -1.80 15.52
C VAL A 346 14.04 -0.92 16.02
N LYS A 347 15.29 -1.38 15.88
CA LYS A 347 16.49 -0.61 16.26
C LYS A 347 17.00 0.19 15.06
N MET A 348 17.05 1.51 15.21
CA MET A 348 17.49 2.48 14.20
C MET A 348 18.69 3.29 14.73
N GLY A 349 19.86 2.65 14.76
CA GLY A 349 21.05 3.25 15.38
C GLY A 349 20.81 3.49 16.88
N PRO A 350 20.94 4.73 17.39
CA PRO A 350 20.69 5.03 18.80
C PRO A 350 19.21 5.05 19.19
N VAL A 351 18.30 5.08 18.21
CA VAL A 351 16.85 5.16 18.45
C VAL A 351 16.24 3.76 18.44
N THR A 352 15.44 3.45 19.45
CA THR A 352 14.53 2.29 19.41
C THR A 352 13.15 2.80 19.04
N TRP A 353 12.58 2.26 17.96
CA TRP A 353 11.17 2.41 17.67
C TRP A 353 10.44 1.20 18.29
N PRO A 354 9.72 1.38 19.42
CA PRO A 354 9.12 0.26 20.12
C PRO A 354 8.07 -0.47 19.26
N ALA A 355 7.84 -1.73 19.58
CA ALA A 355 6.69 -2.48 19.07
C ALA A 355 5.40 -1.69 19.33
N ARG A 356 4.47 -1.67 18.37
CA ARG A 356 3.16 -1.01 18.50
C ARG A 356 2.20 -1.86 19.34
N ALA A 357 2.66 -2.31 20.50
CA ALA A 357 2.01 -3.27 21.39
C ALA A 357 0.99 -2.60 22.35
N TRP A 358 0.15 -1.70 21.82
CA TRP A 358 -0.65 -0.80 22.65
C TRP A 358 -1.64 -1.50 23.57
N GLY A 359 -1.55 -1.20 24.87
CA GLY A 359 -2.33 -1.83 25.94
C GLY A 359 -1.75 -3.14 26.46
N VAL A 360 -0.74 -3.70 25.78
CA VAL A 360 -0.04 -4.94 26.14
C VAL A 360 1.48 -4.81 26.10
N GLU A 361 1.97 -3.59 26.29
CA GLU A 361 3.40 -3.25 26.23
C GLU A 361 4.21 -4.07 27.25
N HIS A 362 3.58 -4.43 28.36
CA HIS A 362 4.15 -5.23 29.46
C HIS A 362 4.33 -6.73 29.13
N LEU A 363 3.67 -7.24 28.08
CA LEU A 363 3.80 -8.64 27.67
C LEU A 363 5.13 -8.89 26.96
N SER A 364 5.66 -10.11 27.10
CA SER A 364 6.77 -10.59 26.28
C SER A 364 6.35 -10.74 24.81
N GLU A 365 7.30 -10.77 23.89
CA GLU A 365 7.04 -11.00 22.46
C GLU A 365 6.23 -12.29 22.22
N GLU A 366 6.61 -13.39 22.87
CA GLU A 366 5.88 -14.67 22.78
C GLU A 366 4.42 -14.54 23.28
N ALA A 367 4.20 -13.82 24.38
CA ALA A 367 2.85 -13.57 24.89
C ALA A 367 2.03 -12.64 23.99
N ARG A 368 2.67 -11.68 23.31
CA ARG A 368 2.03 -10.84 22.28
C ARG A 368 1.59 -11.69 21.08
N VAL A 369 2.44 -12.61 20.60
CA VAL A 369 2.11 -13.56 19.53
C VAL A 369 0.92 -14.43 19.91
N LEU A 370 0.91 -14.98 21.13
CA LEU A 370 -0.21 -15.78 21.63
C LEU A 370 -1.52 -14.98 21.61
N LYS A 371 -1.52 -13.76 22.18
CA LYS A 371 -2.71 -12.91 22.26
C LYS A 371 -3.27 -12.56 20.87
N VAL A 372 -2.41 -12.28 19.89
CA VAL A 372 -2.81 -11.99 18.50
C VAL A 372 -3.49 -13.20 17.84
N ILE A 373 -2.93 -14.40 18.00
CA ILE A 373 -3.50 -15.63 17.42
C ILE A 373 -4.84 -15.98 18.09
N GLU A 374 -4.93 -15.83 19.41
CA GLU A 374 -6.16 -16.06 20.19
C GLU A 374 -7.25 -15.02 19.93
N ALA A 375 -6.87 -13.80 19.52
CA ALA A 375 -7.81 -12.79 19.04
C ALA A 375 -8.45 -13.19 17.70
N GLY A 376 -7.77 -14.03 16.90
CA GLY A 376 -8.28 -14.57 15.63
C GLY A 376 -7.55 -14.07 14.37
N VAL A 377 -6.37 -13.46 14.54
CA VAL A 377 -5.49 -13.03 13.44
C VAL A 377 -4.79 -14.25 12.82
N ASP A 378 -4.56 -14.21 11.51
CA ASP A 378 -3.94 -15.30 10.74
C ASP A 378 -2.46 -15.05 10.41
N GLN A 379 -2.06 -13.79 10.24
CA GLN A 379 -0.74 -13.41 9.75
C GLN A 379 -0.17 -12.18 10.51
N PHE A 380 1.15 -12.12 10.63
CA PHE A 380 1.89 -11.03 11.29
C PHE A 380 2.63 -10.17 10.27
N GLY A 381 2.29 -8.89 10.22
CA GLY A 381 2.91 -7.89 9.36
C GLY A 381 4.18 -7.30 9.97
N GLY A 382 5.24 -7.19 9.18
CA GLY A 382 6.51 -6.58 9.59
C GLY A 382 7.33 -7.38 10.59
N GLU A 383 7.08 -8.69 10.67
CA GLU A 383 7.67 -9.56 11.68
C GLU A 383 8.40 -10.74 11.05
N SER A 384 9.44 -11.24 11.72
CA SER A 384 10.22 -12.40 11.26
C SER A 384 10.60 -13.33 12.42
N CYS A 385 9.63 -13.57 13.31
CA CYS A 385 9.78 -14.32 14.55
C CYS A 385 8.88 -15.58 14.66
N PRO A 386 8.82 -16.46 13.64
CA PRO A 386 7.99 -17.69 13.67
C PRO A 386 8.37 -18.66 14.79
N GLU A 387 9.59 -18.58 15.34
CA GLU A 387 10.03 -19.34 16.49
C GLU A 387 9.12 -19.18 17.72
N HIS A 388 8.48 -18.01 17.90
CA HIS A 388 7.53 -17.78 18.99
C HIS A 388 6.29 -18.67 18.82
N VAL A 389 5.78 -18.83 17.60
CA VAL A 389 4.65 -19.73 17.29
C VAL A 389 5.02 -21.19 17.55
N VAL A 390 6.18 -21.62 17.07
CA VAL A 390 6.70 -22.98 17.26
C VAL A 390 6.86 -23.29 18.75
N SER A 391 7.42 -22.35 19.50
CA SER A 391 7.61 -22.44 20.95
C SER A 391 6.27 -22.59 21.68
N LEU A 392 5.28 -21.74 21.39
CA LEU A 392 3.95 -21.79 21.99
C LEU A 392 3.24 -23.13 21.76
N VAL A 393 3.39 -23.73 20.57
CA VAL A 393 2.83 -25.06 20.27
C VAL A 393 3.56 -26.15 21.04
N LYS A 394 4.89 -26.13 21.08
CA LYS A 394 5.70 -27.10 21.84
C LYS A 394 5.44 -27.02 23.36
N GLN A 395 5.11 -25.83 23.87
CA GLN A 395 4.69 -25.61 25.26
C GLN A 395 3.24 -26.03 25.55
N GLY A 396 2.46 -26.40 24.53
CA GLY A 396 1.03 -26.73 24.68
C GLY A 396 0.12 -25.54 24.95
N LYS A 397 0.62 -24.30 24.81
CA LYS A 397 -0.19 -23.07 24.95
C LYS A 397 -1.03 -22.78 23.71
N LEU A 398 -0.62 -23.32 22.57
CA LEU A 398 -1.31 -23.17 21.29
C LEU A 398 -1.44 -24.54 20.61
N SER A 399 -2.63 -24.88 20.11
CA SER A 399 -2.81 -26.11 19.33
C SER A 399 -2.32 -25.92 17.91
N GLU A 400 -1.69 -26.94 17.31
CA GLU A 400 -1.32 -26.92 15.89
C GLU A 400 -2.56 -26.76 14.98
N GLN A 401 -3.71 -27.31 15.37
CA GLN A 401 -4.97 -27.12 14.64
C GLN A 401 -5.37 -25.63 14.47
N ARG A 402 -5.09 -24.79 15.47
CA ARG A 402 -5.36 -23.35 15.36
C ARG A 402 -4.42 -22.67 14.34
N ILE A 403 -3.19 -23.17 14.22
CA ILE A 403 -2.24 -22.73 13.18
C ILE A 403 -2.74 -23.16 11.80
N ASP A 404 -3.19 -24.41 11.67
CA ASP A 404 -3.72 -24.99 10.44
C ASP A 404 -4.88 -24.17 9.86
N GLU A 405 -5.75 -23.64 10.71
CA GLU A 405 -6.84 -22.74 10.29
C GLU A 405 -6.31 -21.47 9.60
N SER A 406 -5.29 -20.83 10.15
CA SER A 406 -4.66 -19.62 9.58
C SER A 406 -3.90 -19.95 8.29
N VAL A 407 -3.10 -21.01 8.30
CA VAL A 407 -2.31 -21.47 7.14
C VAL A 407 -3.23 -21.85 5.98
N ARG A 408 -4.37 -22.49 6.25
CA ARG A 408 -5.38 -22.81 5.22
C ARG A 408 -5.88 -21.58 4.47
N ARG A 409 -6.11 -20.45 5.16
CA ARG A 409 -6.53 -19.19 4.51
C ARG A 409 -5.43 -18.62 3.62
N LEU A 410 -4.21 -18.60 4.11
CA LEU A 410 -3.04 -18.11 3.38
C LEU A 410 -2.76 -18.97 2.13
N LEU A 411 -2.77 -20.30 2.27
CA LEU A 411 -2.61 -21.23 1.15
C LEU A 411 -3.75 -21.11 0.13
N ARG A 412 -5.00 -20.97 0.59
CA ARG A 412 -6.15 -20.76 -0.30
C ARG A 412 -5.95 -19.56 -1.22
N GLN A 413 -5.48 -18.43 -0.67
CA GLN A 413 -5.21 -17.24 -1.47
C GLN A 413 -4.14 -17.53 -2.53
N LYS A 414 -3.02 -18.19 -2.15
CA LYS A 414 -1.95 -18.58 -3.09
C LYS A 414 -2.44 -19.49 -4.23
N PHE A 415 -3.25 -20.50 -3.91
CA PHE A 415 -3.84 -21.39 -4.93
C PHE A 415 -4.81 -20.64 -5.85
N GLN A 416 -5.68 -19.79 -5.31
CA GLN A 416 -6.62 -19.00 -6.13
C GLN A 416 -5.90 -18.05 -7.08
N LEU A 417 -4.77 -17.47 -6.65
CA LEU A 417 -3.93 -16.60 -7.46
C LEU A 417 -3.04 -17.36 -8.47
N GLY A 418 -3.11 -18.70 -8.50
CA GLY A 418 -2.39 -19.54 -9.46
C GLY A 418 -0.88 -19.65 -9.19
N LEU A 419 -0.41 -19.24 -8.01
CA LEU A 419 1.04 -19.21 -7.70
C LEU A 419 1.68 -20.60 -7.74
N PHE A 420 0.96 -21.65 -7.34
CA PHE A 420 1.48 -23.02 -7.40
C PHE A 420 1.59 -23.53 -8.84
N ASP A 421 0.75 -23.03 -9.75
CA ASP A 421 0.66 -23.54 -11.12
C ASP A 421 1.63 -22.82 -12.07
N ASN A 422 1.77 -21.49 -11.94
CA ASN A 422 2.81 -20.71 -12.60
C ASN A 422 3.10 -19.39 -11.86
N PRO A 423 4.16 -19.31 -11.05
CA PRO A 423 4.51 -18.09 -10.33
C PRO A 423 5.37 -17.11 -11.14
N TYR A 424 5.85 -17.50 -12.34
CA TYR A 424 6.83 -16.73 -13.11
C TYR A 424 6.21 -15.64 -13.98
N VAL A 425 7.00 -14.62 -14.31
CA VAL A 425 6.64 -13.53 -15.21
C VAL A 425 7.54 -13.45 -16.45
N ASP A 426 7.02 -12.87 -17.52
CA ASP A 426 7.79 -12.59 -18.74
C ASP A 426 8.35 -11.16 -18.68
N LEU A 427 9.69 -11.04 -18.74
CA LEU A 427 10.39 -9.75 -18.62
C LEU A 427 10.02 -8.76 -19.74
N SER A 428 9.85 -9.25 -20.98
CA SER A 428 9.56 -8.37 -22.13
C SER A 428 8.11 -7.91 -22.10
N ALA A 429 7.19 -8.79 -21.69
CA ALA A 429 5.80 -8.44 -21.46
C ALA A 429 5.68 -7.40 -20.32
N ALA A 430 6.44 -7.58 -19.23
CA ALA A 430 6.48 -6.64 -18.11
C ALA A 430 6.83 -5.21 -18.58
N GLU A 431 7.94 -5.06 -19.31
CA GLU A 431 8.35 -3.77 -19.87
C GLU A 431 7.28 -3.17 -20.77
N LYS A 432 6.65 -3.97 -21.64
CA LYS A 432 5.59 -3.50 -22.54
C LYS A 432 4.34 -3.01 -21.81
N VAL A 433 3.93 -3.69 -20.73
CA VAL A 433 2.76 -3.26 -19.94
C VAL A 433 3.06 -1.95 -19.22
N LEU A 434 4.21 -1.85 -18.54
CA LEU A 434 4.57 -0.67 -17.74
C LEU A 434 4.90 0.56 -18.60
N THR A 435 5.36 0.36 -19.84
CA THR A 435 5.58 1.47 -20.80
C THR A 435 4.34 1.83 -21.62
N ASN A 436 3.15 1.31 -21.26
CA ASN A 436 1.93 1.57 -22.00
C ASN A 436 1.49 3.04 -21.87
N GLY A 437 1.70 3.81 -22.95
CA GLY A 437 1.33 5.23 -23.00
C GLY A 437 -0.16 5.51 -22.77
N ALA A 438 -1.06 4.55 -23.01
CA ALA A 438 -2.47 4.72 -22.70
C ALA A 438 -2.75 4.73 -21.19
N PHE A 439 -2.02 3.91 -20.41
CA PHE A 439 -2.14 3.88 -18.95
C PHE A 439 -1.64 5.18 -18.33
N LYS A 440 -0.48 5.66 -18.81
CA LYS A 440 0.06 6.98 -18.42
C LYS A 440 -0.95 8.10 -18.69
N LYS A 441 -1.49 8.17 -19.91
CA LYS A 441 -2.49 9.19 -20.30
C LYS A 441 -3.76 9.14 -19.44
N ALA A 442 -4.22 7.94 -19.07
CA ALA A 442 -5.39 7.78 -18.21
C ALA A 442 -5.13 8.35 -16.80
N GLY A 443 -3.96 8.07 -16.21
CA GLY A 443 -3.55 8.64 -14.93
C GLY A 443 -3.39 10.16 -14.97
N GLU A 444 -2.73 10.71 -15.99
CA GLU A 444 -2.60 12.16 -16.17
C GLU A 444 -3.98 12.83 -16.38
N MET A 445 -4.92 12.17 -17.06
CA MET A 445 -6.29 12.69 -17.21
C MET A 445 -7.02 12.69 -15.87
N ALA A 446 -6.90 11.63 -15.06
CA ALA A 446 -7.46 11.59 -13.71
C ALA A 446 -6.88 12.70 -12.83
N GLN A 447 -5.58 12.99 -12.91
CA GLN A 447 -4.96 14.11 -12.19
C GLN A 447 -5.64 15.45 -12.56
N ARG A 448 -5.81 15.74 -13.85
CA ARG A 448 -6.51 16.96 -14.33
C ARG A 448 -7.94 17.06 -13.83
N ARG A 449 -8.71 15.98 -13.93
CA ARG A 449 -10.11 15.92 -13.47
C ARG A 449 -10.22 16.14 -11.95
N SER A 450 -9.22 15.70 -11.17
CA SER A 450 -9.25 15.78 -9.72
C SER A 450 -9.12 17.20 -9.15
N PHE A 451 -8.62 18.17 -9.94
CA PHE A 451 -8.50 19.56 -9.48
C PHE A 451 -9.85 20.12 -9.05
N THR A 452 -9.88 20.69 -7.84
CA THR A 452 -11.07 21.31 -7.25
C THR A 452 -10.89 22.82 -7.25
N LEU A 453 -11.72 23.55 -8.00
CA LEU A 453 -11.69 25.02 -8.04
C LEU A 453 -12.43 25.60 -6.84
N LEU A 454 -11.70 26.17 -5.88
CA LEU A 454 -12.25 26.72 -4.65
C LEU A 454 -12.65 28.20 -4.78
N LYS A 455 -11.88 28.97 -5.54
CA LYS A 455 -12.17 30.38 -5.84
C LYS A 455 -11.85 30.70 -7.29
N ASN A 456 -12.71 31.48 -7.94
CA ASN A 456 -12.46 32.04 -9.27
C ASN A 456 -13.00 33.49 -9.35
N GLU A 457 -12.21 34.44 -8.86
CA GLU A 457 -12.62 35.84 -8.78
C GLU A 457 -12.82 36.43 -10.17
N ALA A 458 -14.01 37.00 -10.42
CA ALA A 458 -14.38 37.64 -11.68
C ALA A 458 -14.14 36.78 -12.94
N GLY A 459 -14.14 35.44 -12.81
CA GLY A 459 -13.87 34.54 -13.94
C GLY A 459 -12.41 34.62 -14.44
N THR A 460 -11.45 34.80 -13.53
CA THR A 460 -10.01 34.87 -13.86
C THR A 460 -9.53 33.63 -14.61
N LEU A 461 -9.95 32.43 -14.20
CA LEU A 461 -9.65 31.18 -14.89
C LEU A 461 -10.77 30.77 -15.85
N PRO A 462 -10.44 30.16 -17.01
CA PRO A 462 -9.08 29.81 -17.46
C PRO A 462 -8.32 31.00 -18.07
N LEU A 463 -6.99 31.00 -17.92
CA LEU A 463 -6.11 31.95 -18.61
C LEU A 463 -5.97 31.59 -20.10
N MET A 464 -5.79 32.61 -20.95
CA MET A 464 -5.45 32.43 -22.37
C MET A 464 -3.95 32.12 -22.54
N GLU A 465 -3.65 31.00 -23.18
CA GLU A 465 -2.27 30.56 -23.48
C GLU A 465 -1.53 31.57 -24.37
N GLY A 466 -0.23 31.76 -24.11
CA GLY A 466 0.67 32.63 -24.87
C GLY A 466 0.44 34.13 -24.67
N LYS A 467 -0.57 34.54 -23.89
CA LYS A 467 -0.94 35.95 -23.72
C LYS A 467 -0.23 36.65 -22.56
N TYR A 468 0.15 35.90 -21.53
CA TYR A 468 0.57 36.47 -20.25
C TYR A 468 2.04 36.20 -19.93
N LYS A 469 2.66 37.19 -19.28
CA LYS A 469 3.88 36.99 -18.50
C LYS A 469 3.51 36.38 -17.16
N ILE A 470 4.19 35.30 -16.78
CA ILE A 470 3.87 34.56 -15.56
C ILE A 470 5.09 34.44 -14.66
N TYR A 471 4.89 34.69 -13.37
CA TYR A 471 5.83 34.31 -12.33
C TYR A 471 5.41 32.96 -11.76
N VAL A 472 6.36 32.06 -11.51
CA VAL A 472 6.07 30.75 -10.93
C VAL A 472 6.87 30.51 -9.64
N LYS A 473 6.21 29.93 -8.62
CA LYS A 473 6.85 29.47 -7.39
C LYS A 473 6.42 28.03 -7.12
N ASN A 474 7.38 27.13 -6.90
CA ASN A 474 7.15 25.69 -6.72
C ASN A 474 6.42 25.01 -7.91
N VAL A 475 6.65 25.52 -9.13
CA VAL A 475 6.22 24.93 -10.40
C VAL A 475 7.46 24.93 -11.30
N ASP A 476 7.70 23.86 -12.05
CA ASP A 476 8.81 23.81 -13.00
C ASP A 476 8.67 24.91 -14.07
N PRO A 477 9.60 25.90 -14.12
CA PRO A 477 9.53 26.98 -15.08
C PRO A 477 9.63 26.49 -16.53
N LYS A 478 10.25 25.33 -16.80
CA LYS A 478 10.32 24.75 -18.15
C LYS A 478 8.96 24.23 -18.62
N VAL A 479 8.13 23.73 -17.69
CA VAL A 479 6.75 23.32 -18.01
C VAL A 479 5.89 24.56 -18.19
N ALA A 480 6.00 25.54 -17.29
CA ALA A 480 5.26 26.80 -17.36
C ALA A 480 5.53 27.61 -18.63
N ALA A 481 6.77 27.60 -19.13
CA ALA A 481 7.17 28.27 -20.37
C ALA A 481 6.47 27.75 -21.63
N GLN A 482 5.81 26.58 -21.55
CA GLN A 482 4.98 26.07 -22.65
C GLN A 482 3.63 26.79 -22.74
N TYR A 483 3.21 27.52 -21.70
CA TYR A 483 1.89 28.13 -21.59
C TYR A 483 1.93 29.67 -21.59
N GLY A 484 3.03 30.27 -21.13
CA GLY A 484 3.19 31.73 -21.04
C GLY A 484 4.66 32.13 -20.97
N THR A 485 4.94 33.43 -20.98
CA THR A 485 6.33 33.93 -20.86
C THR A 485 6.73 33.96 -19.39
N VAL A 486 7.61 33.05 -18.97
CA VAL A 486 8.08 33.02 -17.58
C VAL A 486 9.01 34.19 -17.29
N VAL A 487 8.74 34.92 -16.21
CA VAL A 487 9.57 36.03 -15.72
C VAL A 487 10.17 35.71 -14.35
N GLU A 488 11.32 36.32 -14.05
CA GLU A 488 12.06 36.05 -12.81
C GLU A 488 11.45 36.72 -11.58
N LYS A 489 10.81 37.88 -11.76
CA LYS A 489 10.31 38.71 -10.66
C LYS A 489 8.79 38.83 -10.69
N PRO A 490 8.11 38.75 -9.54
CA PRO A 490 6.66 38.91 -9.47
C PRO A 490 6.13 40.22 -10.06
N GLU A 491 6.87 41.32 -9.90
CA GLU A 491 6.50 42.65 -10.41
C GLU A 491 6.49 42.75 -11.94
N ASP A 492 7.16 41.84 -12.64
CA ASP A 492 7.20 41.80 -14.10
C ASP A 492 6.10 40.92 -14.71
N ALA A 493 5.30 40.25 -13.87
CA ALA A 493 4.30 39.28 -14.27
C ALA A 493 2.88 39.87 -14.32
N ASP A 494 2.06 39.40 -15.27
CA ASP A 494 0.63 39.66 -15.28
C ASP A 494 -0.08 38.81 -14.21
N PHE A 495 0.41 37.57 -14.01
CA PHE A 495 -0.07 36.63 -13.00
C PHE A 495 1.09 35.89 -12.33
N ALA A 496 0.94 35.57 -11.05
CA ALA A 496 1.73 34.52 -10.41
C ALA A 496 0.94 33.20 -10.36
N ILE A 497 1.63 32.07 -10.55
CA ILE A 497 1.10 30.72 -10.33
C ILE A 497 1.99 30.06 -9.28
N ILE A 498 1.44 29.76 -8.11
CA ILE A 498 2.20 29.18 -7.00
C ILE A 498 1.61 27.87 -6.53
N ARG A 499 2.47 26.91 -6.17
CA ARG A 499 2.07 25.69 -5.45
C ARG A 499 2.44 25.75 -3.99
N LEU A 500 1.47 25.41 -3.14
CA LEU A 500 1.61 25.31 -1.70
C LEU A 500 1.34 23.86 -1.27
N ASN A 501 1.98 23.43 -0.18
CA ASN A 501 1.62 22.20 0.51
C ASN A 501 0.72 22.54 1.69
N THR A 502 -0.11 21.59 2.12
CA THR A 502 -0.81 21.71 3.40
C THR A 502 0.23 21.87 4.52
N PRO A 503 0.12 22.91 5.36
CA PRO A 503 1.07 23.13 6.44
C PRO A 503 0.98 22.02 7.49
N TRP A 504 2.08 21.81 8.19
CA TRP A 504 2.20 20.86 9.28
C TRP A 504 3.39 21.24 10.16
N TYR A 505 3.40 20.67 11.37
CA TYR A 505 4.45 20.95 12.34
C TYR A 505 4.94 19.63 12.95
N PRO A 506 6.24 19.30 12.79
CA PRO A 506 6.78 18.07 13.34
C PRO A 506 6.55 17.97 14.85
N VAL A 507 6.16 16.80 15.32
CA VAL A 507 6.14 16.50 16.75
C VAL A 507 7.57 16.48 17.30
N GLU A 508 7.73 16.90 18.55
CA GLU A 508 9.01 16.78 19.24
C GLU A 508 9.28 15.32 19.59
N THR A 509 10.31 14.74 18.97
CA THR A 509 10.64 13.31 19.12
C THR A 509 12.07 13.02 18.69
N GLN A 510 12.64 11.93 19.21
CA GLN A 510 13.91 11.39 18.74
C GLN A 510 13.74 10.42 17.55
N ASN A 511 12.51 9.95 17.28
CA ASN A 511 12.24 9.04 16.18
C ASN A 511 12.26 9.80 14.83
N PRO A 512 13.22 9.52 13.92
CA PRO A 512 13.32 10.25 12.66
C PRO A 512 12.12 10.03 11.73
N PHE A 513 11.45 8.87 11.80
CA PHE A 513 10.22 8.65 11.03
C PHE A 513 9.07 9.51 11.54
N ALA A 514 8.90 9.61 12.86
CA ALA A 514 7.85 10.44 13.46
C ALA A 514 7.98 11.92 13.08
N LYS A 515 9.21 12.43 12.91
CA LYS A 515 9.46 13.80 12.44
C LYS A 515 8.95 14.06 11.02
N GLY A 516 8.87 13.04 10.18
CA GLY A 516 8.38 13.15 8.81
C GLY A 516 6.87 13.02 8.67
N PHE A 517 6.17 12.54 9.70
CA PHE A 517 4.71 12.46 9.65
C PHE A 517 4.12 13.85 9.80
N HIS A 518 3.25 14.21 8.85
CA HIS A 518 2.57 15.49 8.82
C HIS A 518 1.49 15.55 9.92
N HIS A 519 1.91 15.85 11.15
CA HIS A 519 1.03 16.07 12.30
C HIS A 519 0.81 17.56 12.55
N GLY A 520 -0.09 17.86 13.50
CA GLY A 520 -0.19 19.16 14.13
C GLY A 520 -1.04 20.16 13.34
N ASP A 521 -0.73 21.44 13.53
CA ASP A 521 -1.55 22.54 13.04
C ASP A 521 -1.56 22.62 11.49
N LEU A 522 -2.69 23.08 10.96
CA LEU A 522 -3.06 23.06 9.54
C LEU A 522 -3.11 24.46 8.93
N ASP A 523 -2.59 25.48 9.62
CA ASP A 523 -2.45 26.85 9.15
C ASP A 523 -0.98 27.27 8.92
N PHE A 524 -0.74 28.15 7.94
CA PHE A 524 0.56 28.78 7.76
C PHE A 524 0.84 29.78 8.88
N LYS A 525 2.10 29.89 9.32
CA LYS A 525 2.51 30.79 10.41
C LYS A 525 3.80 31.54 10.09
N GLY A 526 4.02 32.66 10.79
CA GLY A 526 5.26 33.43 10.75
C GLY A 526 5.67 33.86 9.34
N LEU A 527 6.98 33.83 9.08
CA LEU A 527 7.59 34.35 7.86
C LEU A 527 7.02 33.72 6.59
N GLU A 528 6.75 32.41 6.59
CA GLU A 528 6.19 31.72 5.42
C GLU A 528 4.81 32.28 5.04
N LYS A 529 3.94 32.47 6.04
CA LYS A 529 2.62 33.09 5.83
C LYS A 529 2.77 34.50 5.28
N ASP A 530 3.65 35.29 5.89
CA ASP A 530 3.85 36.69 5.52
C ASP A 530 4.36 36.82 4.09
N GLU A 531 5.31 35.98 3.67
CA GLU A 531 5.82 35.94 2.30
C GLU A 531 4.75 35.56 1.28
N ILE A 532 3.91 34.57 1.58
CA ILE A 532 2.79 34.16 0.72
C ILE A 532 1.82 35.34 0.56
N LEU A 533 1.35 35.92 1.67
CA LEU A 533 0.39 37.02 1.63
C LEU A 533 0.97 38.26 0.94
N GLN A 534 2.25 38.57 1.17
CA GLN A 534 2.93 39.66 0.49
C GLN A 534 2.95 39.45 -1.02
N LEU A 535 3.25 38.25 -1.51
CA LEU A 535 3.17 37.94 -2.95
C LEU A 535 1.75 38.14 -3.50
N LEU A 536 0.74 37.61 -2.81
CA LEU A 536 -0.68 37.71 -3.22
C LEU A 536 -1.16 39.17 -3.31
N THR A 537 -0.58 40.08 -2.52
CA THR A 537 -0.89 41.53 -2.62
C THR A 537 -0.14 42.26 -3.74
N LYS A 538 1.01 41.74 -4.18
CA LYS A 538 1.86 42.38 -5.20
C LYS A 538 1.40 42.10 -6.62
N VAL A 539 0.94 40.87 -6.89
CA VAL A 539 0.57 40.40 -8.22
C VAL A 539 -0.68 39.52 -8.13
N PRO A 540 -1.62 39.64 -9.10
CA PRO A 540 -2.72 38.68 -9.25
C PRO A 540 -2.21 37.23 -9.20
N THR A 541 -2.57 36.49 -8.15
CA THR A 541 -2.01 35.16 -7.91
C THR A 541 -3.07 34.05 -8.03
N ILE A 542 -2.74 33.03 -8.80
CA ILE A 542 -3.41 31.73 -8.86
C ILE A 542 -2.68 30.80 -7.89
N VAL A 543 -3.37 30.37 -6.85
CA VAL A 543 -2.84 29.47 -5.83
C VAL A 543 -3.34 28.06 -6.11
N ASP A 544 -2.42 27.10 -6.22
CA ASP A 544 -2.70 25.67 -6.13
C ASP A 544 -2.21 25.14 -4.79
N ILE A 545 -3.07 24.50 -4.01
CA ILE A 545 -2.67 23.87 -2.75
C ILE A 545 -2.83 22.35 -2.83
N TYR A 546 -1.75 21.62 -2.54
CA TYR A 546 -1.79 20.18 -2.34
C TYR A 546 -2.41 19.88 -0.99
N LEU A 547 -3.61 19.28 -1.02
CA LEU A 547 -4.40 18.92 0.15
C LEU A 547 -4.16 17.45 0.50
N ASP A 548 -3.18 17.20 1.36
CA ASP A 548 -3.02 15.89 2.00
C ASP A 548 -3.90 15.73 3.26
N ARG A 549 -4.35 16.87 3.81
CA ARG A 549 -5.23 17.06 4.96
C ARG A 549 -6.05 18.34 4.79
N PRO A 550 -7.07 18.60 5.63
CA PRO A 550 -7.92 19.79 5.54
C PRO A 550 -7.23 21.09 6.01
N ALA A 551 -6.53 21.78 5.11
CA ALA A 551 -5.80 23.01 5.41
C ALA A 551 -6.71 24.17 5.89
N VAL A 552 -6.19 24.99 6.81
CA VAL A 552 -6.80 26.22 7.33
C VAL A 552 -6.16 27.43 6.67
N ILE A 553 -6.85 28.00 5.66
CA ILE A 553 -6.28 29.02 4.77
C ILE A 553 -7.22 30.20 4.43
N PRO A 554 -7.96 30.78 5.40
CA PRO A 554 -8.93 31.83 5.10
C PRO A 554 -8.30 33.09 4.47
N GLU A 555 -7.10 33.50 4.89
CA GLU A 555 -6.44 34.70 4.35
C GLU A 555 -5.92 34.50 2.92
N ILE A 556 -5.36 33.33 2.62
CA ILE A 556 -4.90 32.97 1.26
C ILE A 556 -6.10 32.86 0.32
N SER A 557 -7.18 32.22 0.77
CA SER A 557 -8.45 32.15 0.04
C SER A 557 -8.98 33.55 -0.27
N LYS A 558 -8.98 34.46 0.70
CA LYS A 558 -9.42 35.85 0.51
C LYS A 558 -8.53 36.61 -0.49
N ALA A 559 -7.20 36.51 -0.37
CA ALA A 559 -6.26 37.32 -1.13
C ALA A 559 -5.93 36.80 -2.55
N SER A 560 -6.11 35.51 -2.82
CA SER A 560 -5.84 34.91 -4.14
C SER A 560 -6.89 35.32 -5.18
N LYS A 561 -6.52 35.37 -6.47
CA LYS A 561 -7.49 35.60 -7.57
C LYS A 561 -8.21 34.31 -7.97
N ALA A 562 -7.48 33.21 -7.96
CA ALA A 562 -8.06 31.88 -8.05
C ALA A 562 -7.36 30.96 -7.04
N LEU A 563 -8.12 30.00 -6.52
CA LEU A 563 -7.64 28.99 -5.59
C LEU A 563 -8.07 27.62 -6.12
N LEU A 564 -7.10 26.75 -6.37
CA LEU A 564 -7.24 25.36 -6.76
C LEU A 564 -6.75 24.48 -5.61
N ALA A 565 -7.40 23.34 -5.43
CA ALA A 565 -6.89 22.24 -4.62
C ALA A 565 -6.54 21.04 -5.52
N ASN A 566 -5.41 20.40 -5.23
CA ASN A 566 -4.98 19.14 -5.87
C ASN A 566 -4.67 18.07 -4.81
N TYR A 567 -4.65 16.81 -5.24
CA TYR A 567 -4.52 15.62 -4.39
C TYR A 567 -3.48 14.66 -4.96
N GLY A 568 -2.34 15.22 -5.37
CA GLY A 568 -1.35 14.49 -6.14
C GLY A 568 -1.52 14.73 -7.64
N ALA A 569 -0.88 15.78 -8.14
CA ALA A 569 -0.91 16.13 -9.54
C ALA A 569 0.41 16.75 -10.01
N SER A 570 0.78 16.45 -11.24
CA SER A 570 1.94 17.04 -11.91
C SER A 570 1.74 18.52 -12.26
N ASP A 571 2.84 19.24 -12.44
CA ASP A 571 2.81 20.65 -12.88
C ASP A 571 2.13 20.80 -14.25
N GLY A 572 2.31 19.82 -15.14
CA GLY A 572 1.60 19.79 -16.42
C GLY A 572 0.08 19.71 -16.24
N ALA A 573 -0.40 18.88 -15.31
CA ALA A 573 -1.83 18.79 -15.02
C ALA A 573 -2.40 20.09 -14.42
N LEU A 574 -1.64 20.75 -13.53
CA LEU A 574 -2.00 22.07 -13.00
C LEU A 574 -2.15 23.10 -14.14
N LEU A 575 -1.13 23.21 -14.99
CA LEU A 575 -1.11 24.21 -16.05
C LEU A 575 -2.17 23.92 -17.14
N ASP A 576 -2.43 22.66 -17.45
CA ASP A 576 -3.54 22.28 -18.33
C ASP A 576 -4.89 22.76 -17.79
N VAL A 577 -5.10 22.69 -16.47
CA VAL A 577 -6.30 23.23 -15.83
C VAL A 577 -6.27 24.76 -15.89
N VAL A 578 -5.24 25.42 -15.37
CA VAL A 578 -5.14 26.90 -15.31
C VAL A 578 -5.36 27.56 -16.68
N PHE A 579 -4.84 26.98 -17.75
CA PHE A 579 -4.96 27.51 -19.12
C PHE A 579 -6.11 26.90 -19.93
N GLY A 580 -7.01 26.13 -19.29
CA GLY A 580 -8.25 25.66 -19.90
C GLY A 580 -8.11 24.52 -20.93
N LYS A 581 -6.95 23.87 -21.02
CA LYS A 581 -6.78 22.61 -21.78
C LYS A 581 -7.53 21.45 -21.12
N ALA A 582 -7.75 21.53 -19.81
CA ALA A 582 -8.65 20.68 -19.05
C ALA A 582 -9.54 21.50 -18.11
N LYS A 583 -10.63 20.89 -17.66
CA LYS A 583 -11.59 21.51 -16.74
C LYS A 583 -11.44 20.91 -15.33
N PRO A 584 -11.54 21.72 -14.27
CA PRO A 584 -11.58 21.20 -12.90
C PRO A 584 -12.94 20.54 -12.65
N GLU A 585 -12.93 19.24 -12.37
CA GLU A 585 -14.14 18.45 -12.07
C GLU A 585 -14.23 18.09 -10.59
N GLY A 586 -13.15 18.26 -9.84
CA GLY A 586 -13.08 17.90 -8.43
C GLY A 586 -14.11 18.65 -7.57
N LYS A 587 -14.51 17.97 -6.49
CA LYS A 587 -15.26 18.47 -5.35
C LYS A 587 -14.48 18.12 -4.09
N LEU A 588 -14.53 18.96 -3.06
CA LEU A 588 -13.79 18.69 -1.83
C LEU A 588 -14.26 17.36 -1.18
N PRO A 589 -13.34 16.42 -0.88
CA PRO A 589 -13.66 15.16 -0.20
C PRO A 589 -13.77 15.32 1.33
N PHE A 590 -13.50 16.51 1.85
CA PHE A 590 -13.68 16.90 3.26
C PHE A 590 -13.93 18.41 3.39
N GLU A 591 -14.48 18.86 4.51
CA GLU A 591 -14.58 20.28 4.85
C GLU A 591 -13.21 20.94 5.05
N LEU A 592 -13.03 22.17 4.56
CA LEU A 592 -11.89 23.01 4.92
C LEU A 592 -12.27 23.90 6.11
N PRO A 593 -11.62 23.74 7.29
CA PRO A 593 -11.96 24.51 8.48
C PRO A 593 -11.63 26.01 8.33
N ALA A 594 -12.41 26.87 8.99
CA ALA A 594 -12.18 28.32 8.97
C ALA A 594 -11.07 28.78 9.92
N SER A 595 -10.73 27.99 10.94
CA SER A 595 -9.67 28.30 11.89
C SER A 595 -9.14 27.03 12.57
N MET A 596 -7.97 27.11 13.19
CA MET A 596 -7.46 26.03 14.05
C MET A 596 -8.29 25.84 15.32
N GLU A 597 -9.05 26.84 15.75
CA GLU A 597 -10.02 26.69 16.83
C GLU A 597 -11.20 25.80 16.38
N ALA A 598 -11.69 25.98 15.14
CA ALA A 598 -12.70 25.10 14.58
C ALA A 598 -12.20 23.65 14.53
N VAL A 599 -10.97 23.40 14.07
CA VAL A 599 -10.32 22.07 14.08
C VAL A 599 -10.32 21.44 15.47
N ARG A 600 -9.87 22.19 16.50
CA ARG A 600 -9.77 21.67 17.87
C ARG A 600 -11.12 21.40 18.54
N ASN A 601 -12.20 21.97 18.02
CA ASN A 601 -13.57 21.77 18.52
C ASN A 601 -14.30 20.63 17.79
N GLN A 602 -13.73 20.09 16.70
CA GLN A 602 -14.28 18.92 16.03
C GLN A 602 -14.14 17.68 16.91
N LYS A 603 -15.04 16.74 16.68
CA LYS A 603 -15.03 15.41 17.29
C LYS A 603 -14.32 14.46 16.34
N GLU A 604 -13.32 13.77 16.86
CA GLU A 604 -12.44 12.91 16.08
C GLU A 604 -13.15 11.86 15.21
N ASP A 605 -14.35 11.41 15.60
CA ASP A 605 -15.13 10.38 14.92
C ASP A 605 -16.31 10.90 14.07
N VAL A 606 -16.53 12.20 13.97
CA VAL A 606 -17.71 12.78 13.31
C VAL A 606 -17.32 13.51 12.02
N PRO A 607 -17.95 13.20 10.87
CA PRO A 607 -17.77 13.97 9.64
C PRO A 607 -18.60 15.26 9.67
N TYR A 608 -18.22 16.26 8.87
CA TYR A 608 -19.01 17.48 8.63
C TYR A 608 -19.33 18.31 9.88
N ASP A 609 -18.50 18.23 10.92
CA ASP A 609 -18.76 18.92 12.18
C ASP A 609 -17.89 20.18 12.36
N SER A 610 -17.20 20.60 11.31
CA SER A 610 -16.50 21.88 11.29
C SER A 610 -17.50 23.01 11.49
N LYS A 611 -17.26 23.86 12.49
CA LYS A 611 -18.07 25.05 12.69
C LYS A 611 -17.74 26.09 11.61
N ASP A 612 -18.76 26.50 10.86
CA ASP A 612 -18.68 27.53 9.82
C ASP A 612 -17.48 27.33 8.87
N PRO A 613 -17.40 26.18 8.16
CA PRO A 613 -16.22 25.82 7.38
C PRO A 613 -15.96 26.85 6.27
N LEU A 614 -14.68 27.11 5.98
CA LEU A 614 -14.25 27.96 4.88
C LEU A 614 -14.81 27.44 3.54
N TYR A 615 -14.78 26.12 3.36
CA TYR A 615 -15.44 25.43 2.26
C TYR A 615 -16.06 24.13 2.78
N LYS A 616 -17.33 23.90 2.42
CA LYS A 616 -18.06 22.67 2.81
C LYS A 616 -17.60 21.46 1.99
N PHE A 617 -17.84 20.26 2.52
CA PHE A 617 -17.75 19.02 1.75
C PHE A 617 -18.52 19.15 0.43
N GLY A 618 -17.96 18.58 -0.64
CA GLY A 618 -18.59 18.62 -1.96
C GLY A 618 -18.50 19.99 -2.66
N PHE A 619 -17.84 20.99 -2.08
CA PHE A 619 -17.64 22.28 -2.73
C PHE A 619 -16.65 22.16 -3.90
N GLY A 620 -16.89 22.91 -4.98
CA GLY A 620 -16.00 23.00 -6.14
C GLY A 620 -16.67 23.71 -7.30
N LEU A 621 -16.10 24.81 -7.76
CA LEU A 621 -16.58 25.62 -8.87
C LEU A 621 -16.25 24.96 -10.22
N ARG A 622 -16.77 25.58 -11.29
CA ARG A 622 -16.49 25.29 -12.70
C ARG A 622 -16.15 26.61 -13.40
N TYR A 623 -15.64 26.53 -14.63
CA TYR A 623 -15.43 27.70 -15.50
C TYR A 623 -16.73 28.34 -15.95
#